data_AF-A0A7I8CQ28-F1
#
_entry.id   AF-A0A7I8CQ28-F1
#
_cell.length_a   1.000
_cell.length_b   1.000
_cell.length_c   1.000
_cell.angle_alpha   90.00
_cell.angle_beta   90.00
_cell.angle_gamma   90.00
#
_symmetry.space_group_name_H-M   'P 1'
#
loop_
_entity.id
_entity.type
_entity.pdbx_description
1 polymer ?
#
loop_
_entity_poly.entity_id
_entity_poly.type
_entity_poly.pdbx_seq_one_letter_code
_entity_poly.pdbx_strand_id
1 'polypeptide(L)'
;MLSVLGTHTLHGQVKGLTDFKPEDQPPMIPLLYYAFRVMAGIGFCFMLLAFWTVYALRKARGSLDALLARRKLLLAWVLCIPLPYVAVEAGWIVREVGRQPWVVYGLLRTSQAASTVAPSSVSLSMAMFFAFYVVLLVTFFVLARRWLRNGPDLTSVPPAIVTANAARAATTKSISGY
;
A
#
# COMPACT_ATOMS: atom_id res chain seq x y z
N MET A 1 10.59 -15.91 -17.69
CA MET A 1 11.11 -14.63 -17.15
C MET A 1 11.81 -14.78 -15.80
N LEU A 2 11.25 -15.48 -14.81
CA LEU A 2 11.90 -15.71 -13.50
C LEU A 2 13.21 -16.51 -13.55
N SER A 3 13.37 -17.44 -14.48
CA SER A 3 14.63 -18.20 -14.68
C SER A 3 15.79 -17.28 -15.11
N VAL A 4 15.56 -16.39 -16.08
CA VAL A 4 16.61 -15.47 -16.57
C VAL A 4 17.03 -14.44 -15.51
N LEU A 5 16.09 -13.94 -14.68
CA LEU A 5 16.38 -12.94 -13.66
C LEU A 5 16.91 -13.54 -12.34
N GLY A 6 16.55 -14.79 -12.00
CA GLY A 6 16.94 -15.43 -10.73
C GLY A 6 18.13 -16.38 -10.84
N THR A 7 18.29 -17.08 -11.96
CA THR A 7 19.36 -18.09 -12.15
C THR A 7 20.31 -17.72 -13.29
N HIS A 8 20.19 -16.50 -13.86
CA HIS A 8 21.03 -15.96 -14.94
C HIS A 8 21.21 -16.91 -16.14
N THR A 9 20.30 -17.87 -16.32
CA THR A 9 20.36 -18.90 -17.35
C THR A 9 18.96 -19.07 -17.94
N LEU A 10 18.88 -19.32 -19.25
CA LEU A 10 17.60 -19.51 -19.95
C LEU A 10 16.87 -20.80 -19.52
N HIS A 11 17.57 -21.72 -18.85
CA HIS A 11 17.11 -23.07 -18.53
C HIS A 11 17.20 -23.43 -17.04
N GLY A 12 17.42 -22.47 -16.13
CA GLY A 12 17.47 -22.76 -14.70
C GLY A 12 16.12 -23.30 -14.23
N GLN A 13 16.10 -24.58 -13.82
CA GLN A 13 14.91 -25.24 -13.33
C GLN A 13 14.46 -24.59 -12.03
N VAL A 14 13.28 -23.97 -12.06
CA VAL A 14 12.59 -23.54 -10.86
C VAL A 14 12.08 -24.80 -10.19
N LYS A 15 12.53 -25.08 -8.95
CA LYS A 15 12.04 -26.23 -8.18
C LYS A 15 10.52 -26.24 -8.19
N GLY A 16 9.96 -27.34 -8.66
CA GLY A 16 8.52 -27.53 -8.74
C GLY A 16 7.96 -27.75 -7.33
N LEU A 17 6.66 -27.51 -7.18
CA LEU A 17 5.96 -27.83 -5.92
C LEU A 17 6.11 -29.32 -5.55
N THR A 18 6.28 -30.20 -6.55
CA THR A 18 6.54 -31.64 -6.42
C THR A 18 7.89 -31.98 -5.80
N ASP A 19 8.85 -31.07 -5.77
CA ASP A 19 10.17 -31.29 -5.14
C ASP A 19 10.14 -31.06 -3.62
N PHE A 20 9.03 -30.52 -3.10
CA PHE A 20 8.81 -30.29 -1.67
C PHE A 20 7.88 -31.35 -1.10
N LYS A 21 8.22 -31.87 0.08
CA LYS A 21 7.36 -32.81 0.79
C LYS A 21 5.98 -32.18 1.02
N PRO A 22 4.87 -32.92 0.88
CA PRO A 22 3.52 -32.37 1.05
C PRO A 22 3.29 -31.65 2.39
N GLU A 23 4.01 -32.06 3.43
CA GLU A 23 3.97 -31.47 4.76
C GLU A 23 4.64 -30.09 4.88
N ASP A 24 5.52 -29.73 3.96
CA ASP A 24 6.23 -28.44 3.93
C ASP A 24 5.62 -27.47 2.92
N GLN A 25 4.56 -27.90 2.21
CA GLN A 25 3.86 -27.07 1.24
C GLN A 25 2.87 -26.11 1.94
N PRO A 26 2.67 -24.90 1.41
CA PRO A 26 1.65 -23.99 1.93
C PRO A 26 0.26 -24.64 1.80
N PRO A 27 -0.58 -24.62 2.86
CA PRO A 27 -1.87 -25.31 2.83
C PRO A 27 -2.89 -24.68 1.88
N MET A 28 -2.74 -23.39 1.53
CA MET A 28 -3.72 -22.64 0.71
C MET A 28 -3.14 -22.18 -0.64
N ILE A 29 -2.67 -23.13 -1.45
CA ILE A 29 -2.09 -22.85 -2.78
C ILE A 29 -3.04 -22.05 -3.71
N PRO A 30 -4.37 -22.35 -3.78
CA PRO A 30 -5.27 -21.56 -4.60
C PRO A 30 -5.34 -20.09 -4.18
N LEU A 31 -5.32 -19.81 -2.87
CA LEU A 31 -5.34 -18.44 -2.34
C LEU A 31 -4.10 -17.67 -2.77
N LEU A 32 -2.91 -18.27 -2.65
CA LEU A 32 -1.65 -17.66 -3.11
C LEU A 32 -1.71 -17.34 -4.62
N TYR A 33 -2.21 -18.28 -5.42
CA TYR A 33 -2.32 -18.11 -6.87
C TYR A 33 -3.20 -16.92 -7.23
N TYR A 34 -4.39 -16.81 -6.62
CA TYR A 34 -5.29 -15.69 -6.88
C TYR A 34 -4.78 -14.37 -6.29
N ALA A 35 -4.25 -14.38 -5.06
CA ALA A 35 -3.72 -13.18 -4.42
C ALA A 35 -2.55 -12.58 -5.23
N PHE A 36 -1.65 -13.42 -5.74
CA PHE A 36 -0.56 -12.97 -6.61
C PHE A 36 -1.09 -12.29 -7.88
N ARG A 37 -2.12 -12.87 -8.52
CA ARG A 37 -2.71 -12.32 -9.75
C ARG A 37 -3.45 -11.02 -9.50
N VAL A 38 -4.17 -10.90 -8.38
CA VAL A 38 -4.84 -9.66 -7.99
C VAL A 38 -3.80 -8.56 -7.75
N MET A 39 -2.77 -8.84 -6.96
CA MET A 39 -1.67 -7.90 -6.70
C MET A 39 -0.98 -7.46 -8.00
N ALA A 40 -0.55 -8.41 -8.83
CA ALA A 40 0.11 -8.12 -10.09
C ALA A 40 -0.82 -7.37 -11.05
N GLY A 41 -2.08 -7.79 -11.17
CA GLY A 41 -3.09 -7.17 -12.03
C GLY A 41 -3.34 -5.70 -11.67
N ILE A 42 -3.46 -5.39 -10.37
CA ILE A 42 -3.60 -4.01 -9.91
C ILE A 42 -2.33 -3.19 -10.21
N GLY A 43 -1.15 -3.77 -10.01
CA GLY A 43 0.13 -3.13 -10.36
C GLY A 43 0.23 -2.78 -11.86
N PHE A 44 -0.14 -3.71 -12.73
CA PHE A 44 -0.20 -3.46 -14.18
C PHE A 44 -1.26 -2.41 -14.55
N CYS A 45 -2.43 -2.41 -13.90
CA CYS A 45 -3.44 -1.37 -14.07
C CYS A 45 -2.90 0.02 -13.72
N PHE A 46 -2.16 0.18 -12.62
CA PHE A 46 -1.54 1.47 -12.27
C PHE A 46 -0.45 1.87 -13.25
N MET A 47 0.34 0.91 -13.76
CA MET A 47 1.33 1.21 -14.79
C MET A 47 0.67 1.76 -16.06
N LEU A 48 -0.40 1.12 -16.54
CA LEU A 48 -1.17 1.59 -17.69
C LEU A 48 -1.79 2.98 -17.45
N LEU A 49 -2.33 3.20 -16.25
CA LEU A 49 -2.94 4.48 -15.89
C LEU A 49 -1.90 5.60 -15.80
N ALA A 50 -0.69 5.31 -15.30
CA ALA A 50 0.43 6.23 -15.29
C ALA A 50 0.87 6.60 -16.72
N PHE A 51 1.02 5.61 -17.62
CA PHE A 51 1.34 5.86 -19.03
C PHE A 51 0.27 6.69 -19.73
N TRP A 52 -1.02 6.39 -19.50
CA TRP A 52 -2.12 7.20 -20.01
C TRP A 52 -2.01 8.64 -19.51
N THR A 53 -1.76 8.83 -18.21
CA THR A 53 -1.64 10.15 -17.59
C THR A 53 -0.50 10.96 -18.22
N VAL A 54 0.68 10.35 -18.42
CA VAL A 54 1.82 11.00 -19.08
C VAL A 54 1.50 11.36 -20.53
N TYR A 55 0.85 10.46 -21.28
CA TYR A 55 0.44 10.74 -22.65
C TYR A 55 -0.57 11.90 -22.73
N ALA A 56 -1.56 11.91 -21.82
CA ALA A 56 -2.54 12.99 -21.73
C ALA A 56 -1.89 14.34 -21.37
N LEU A 57 -0.93 14.33 -20.45
CA LEU A 57 -0.15 15.51 -20.04
C LEU A 57 0.69 16.07 -21.20
N ARG A 58 1.36 15.20 -21.97
CA ARG A 58 2.10 15.58 -23.18
C ARG A 58 1.19 16.19 -24.25
N LYS A 59 0.02 15.58 -24.48
CA LYS A 59 -0.97 16.11 -25.44
C LYS A 59 -1.58 17.44 -25.00
N ALA A 60 -1.67 17.69 -23.69
CA ALA A 60 -2.16 18.94 -23.12
C ALA A 60 -1.10 20.07 -23.10
N ARG A 61 0.15 19.80 -23.50
CA ARG A 61 1.28 20.76 -23.45
C ARG A 61 1.44 21.45 -22.08
N GLY A 62 1.11 20.76 -20.99
CA GLY A 62 1.19 21.31 -19.64
C GLY A 62 0.05 22.26 -19.23
N SER A 63 -0.97 22.47 -20.07
CA SER A 63 -2.16 23.23 -19.66
C SER A 63 -3.06 22.41 -18.73
N LEU A 64 -3.26 22.90 -17.50
CA LEU A 64 -4.13 22.29 -16.49
C LEU A 64 -5.60 22.26 -16.93
N ASP A 65 -6.07 23.28 -17.64
CA ASP A 65 -7.46 23.37 -18.12
C ASP A 65 -7.79 22.26 -19.12
N ALA A 66 -6.85 21.94 -20.02
CA ALA A 66 -6.98 20.85 -20.97
C ALA A 66 -6.92 19.45 -20.33
N LEU A 67 -6.32 19.32 -19.15
CA LEU A 67 -6.32 18.10 -18.34
C LEU A 67 -7.62 17.93 -17.55
N LEU A 68 -8.15 19.01 -16.97
CA LEU A 68 -9.44 19.02 -16.28
C LEU A 68 -10.60 18.68 -17.24
N ALA A 69 -10.47 19.03 -18.52
CA ALA A 69 -11.40 18.59 -19.56
C ALA A 69 -11.45 17.06 -19.75
N ARG A 70 -10.40 16.32 -19.37
CA ARG A 70 -10.33 14.85 -19.48
C ARG A 70 -10.95 14.17 -18.25
N ARG A 71 -12.25 14.42 -18.02
CA ARG A 71 -13.02 13.84 -16.90
C ARG A 71 -12.88 12.32 -16.77
N LYS A 72 -12.74 11.59 -17.88
CA LYS A 72 -12.55 10.13 -17.89
C LYS A 72 -11.27 9.68 -17.17
N LEU A 73 -10.17 10.43 -17.32
CA LEU A 73 -8.90 10.13 -16.66
C LEU A 73 -8.99 10.39 -15.15
N LEU A 74 -9.59 11.51 -14.76
CA LEU A 74 -9.81 11.86 -13.36
C LEU A 74 -10.74 10.85 -12.67
N LEU A 75 -11.82 10.44 -13.34
CA LEU A 75 -12.73 9.41 -12.83
C LEU A 75 -12.02 8.07 -12.65
N ALA A 76 -11.14 7.69 -13.58
CA ALA A 76 -10.36 6.46 -13.46
C ALA A 76 -9.42 6.50 -12.23
N TRP A 77 -8.78 7.64 -11.94
CA TRP A 77 -7.98 7.81 -10.72
C TRP A 77 -8.81 7.76 -9.44
N VAL A 78 -10.02 8.33 -9.43
CA VAL A 78 -10.95 8.25 -8.29
C VAL A 78 -11.38 6.81 -8.04
N LEU A 79 -11.71 6.06 -9.10
CA LEU A 79 -12.06 4.64 -8.98
C LEU A 79 -10.88 3.77 -8.52
N CYS A 80 -9.65 4.24 -8.72
CA CYS A 80 -8.45 3.55 -8.25
C CYS A 80 -8.15 3.77 -6.77
N ILE A 81 -8.82 4.67 -6.04
CA ILE A 81 -8.54 4.93 -4.62
C ILE A 81 -8.55 3.66 -3.72
N PRO A 82 -9.49 2.71 -3.85
CA PRO A 82 -9.49 1.50 -3.01
C PRO A 82 -8.51 0.41 -3.48
N LEU A 83 -8.06 0.45 -4.74
CA LEU A 83 -7.24 -0.62 -5.34
C LEU A 83 -5.87 -0.81 -4.66
N PRO A 84 -5.11 0.23 -4.26
CA PRO A 84 -3.82 0.07 -3.60
C PRO A 84 -3.95 -0.70 -2.29
N TYR A 85 -5.01 -0.46 -1.52
CA TYR A 85 -5.26 -1.18 -0.28
C TYR A 85 -5.42 -2.68 -0.54
N VAL A 86 -6.24 -3.05 -1.53
CA VAL A 86 -6.43 -4.46 -1.92
C VAL A 86 -5.11 -5.09 -2.41
N ALA A 87 -4.31 -4.36 -3.18
CA ALA A 87 -3.02 -4.86 -3.65
C ALA A 87 -2.03 -5.10 -2.50
N VAL A 88 -2.01 -4.22 -1.50
CA VAL A 88 -1.16 -4.36 -0.30
C VAL A 88 -1.59 -5.58 0.52
N GLU A 89 -2.88 -5.73 0.81
CA GLU A 89 -3.40 -6.90 1.53
C GLU A 89 -3.12 -8.20 0.78
N ALA A 90 -3.31 -8.22 -0.55
CA ALA A 90 -2.98 -9.37 -1.37
C ALA A 90 -1.47 -9.70 -1.34
N GLY A 91 -0.60 -8.70 -1.34
CA GLY A 91 0.84 -8.88 -1.20
C GLY A 91 1.24 -9.45 0.16
N TRP A 92 0.60 -9.00 1.25
CA TRP A 92 0.77 -9.58 2.57
C TRP A 92 0.31 -11.03 2.65
N ILE A 93 -0.84 -11.36 2.06
CA ILE A 93 -1.33 -12.75 1.97
C ILE A 93 -0.31 -13.63 1.25
N VAL A 94 0.22 -13.20 0.10
CA VAL A 94 1.22 -13.97 -0.64
C VAL A 94 2.47 -14.22 0.21
N ARG A 95 2.94 -13.21 0.95
CA ARG A 95 4.12 -13.32 1.83
C ARG A 95 3.86 -14.23 3.04
N GLU A 96 2.80 -13.97 3.80
CA GLU A 96 2.56 -14.64 5.09
C GLU A 96 2.01 -16.05 4.91
N VAL A 97 1.04 -16.22 4.02
CA VAL A 97 0.47 -17.54 3.73
C VAL A 97 1.45 -18.38 2.92
N GLY A 98 2.26 -17.77 2.06
CA GLY A 98 3.33 -18.46 1.33
C GLY A 98 4.47 -18.97 2.20
N ARG A 99 4.63 -18.43 3.41
CA ARG A 99 5.63 -18.88 4.38
C ARG A 99 5.13 -20.04 5.26
N GLN A 100 3.82 -20.24 5.37
CA GLN A 100 3.26 -21.39 6.08
C GLN A 100 3.80 -22.70 5.48
N PRO A 101 4.15 -23.71 6.30
CA PRO A 101 3.94 -23.86 7.74
C PRO A 101 5.10 -23.34 8.63
N TRP A 102 6.01 -22.54 8.08
CA TRP A 102 7.21 -22.11 8.78
C TRP A 102 7.03 -20.71 9.40
N VAL A 103 7.49 -20.54 10.63
CA VAL A 103 7.73 -19.20 11.19
C VAL A 103 9.15 -18.77 10.81
N VAL A 104 10.11 -19.67 11.04
CA VAL A 104 11.50 -19.58 10.62
C VAL A 104 11.83 -20.85 9.85
N TYR A 105 12.18 -20.68 8.56
CA TYR A 105 12.46 -21.81 7.67
C TYR A 105 13.51 -22.76 8.25
N GLY A 106 13.19 -24.06 8.28
CA GLY A 106 14.10 -25.11 8.75
C GLY A 106 14.35 -25.14 10.26
N LEU A 107 13.73 -24.24 11.03
CA LEU A 107 13.96 -24.09 12.47
C LEU A 107 12.68 -24.23 13.30
N LEU A 108 11.61 -23.51 12.93
CA LEU A 108 10.39 -23.45 13.75
C LEU A 108 9.12 -23.50 12.89
N ARG A 109 8.28 -24.50 13.14
CA ARG A 109 6.95 -24.62 12.54
C ARG A 109 5.91 -23.80 13.32
N THR A 110 4.89 -23.32 12.62
CA THR A 110 3.82 -22.48 13.19
C THR A 110 3.02 -23.20 14.28
N SER A 111 2.87 -24.52 14.17
CA SER A 111 2.23 -25.34 15.22
C SER A 111 3.01 -25.38 16.54
N GLN A 112 4.33 -25.19 16.50
CA GLN A 112 5.20 -25.21 17.67
C GLN A 112 5.41 -23.82 18.29
N ALA A 113 5.07 -22.77 17.55
CA ALA A 113 5.21 -21.38 17.99
C ALA A 113 4.02 -20.86 18.80
N ALA A 114 2.91 -21.62 18.89
CA ALA A 114 1.72 -21.21 19.59
C ALA A 114 1.84 -21.42 21.11
N SER A 115 1.49 -20.39 21.90
CA SER A 115 1.47 -20.47 23.37
C SER A 115 0.33 -21.36 23.87
N THR A 116 0.56 -22.08 24.97
CA THR A 116 -0.43 -22.96 25.63
C THR A 116 -1.44 -22.17 26.46
N VAL A 117 -2.26 -21.36 25.81
CA VAL A 117 -3.32 -20.55 26.45
C VAL A 117 -4.69 -21.16 26.15
N ALA A 118 -5.64 -21.00 27.07
CA ALA A 118 -7.00 -21.46 26.86
C ALA A 118 -7.60 -20.83 25.58
N PRO A 119 -8.21 -21.62 24.67
CA PRO A 119 -8.80 -21.11 23.44
C PRO A 119 -9.85 -20.01 23.67
N SER A 120 -10.55 -20.07 24.81
CA SER A 120 -11.54 -19.06 25.23
C SER A 120 -10.94 -17.69 25.50
N SER A 121 -9.74 -17.62 26.09
CA SER A 121 -9.04 -16.35 26.34
C SER A 121 -8.58 -15.72 25.03
N VAL A 122 -8.09 -16.55 24.10
CA VAL A 122 -7.66 -16.08 22.76
C VAL A 122 -8.85 -15.55 21.97
N SER A 123 -9.96 -16.29 21.91
CA SER A 123 -11.15 -15.85 21.18
C SER A 123 -11.77 -14.58 21.78
N LEU A 124 -11.81 -14.45 23.11
CA LEU A 124 -12.29 -13.24 23.77
C LEU A 124 -11.39 -12.04 23.45
N SER A 125 -10.07 -12.19 23.55
CA SER A 125 -9.13 -11.11 23.20
C SER A 125 -9.24 -10.70 21.73
N MET A 126 -9.39 -11.66 20.81
CA MET A 126 -9.59 -11.41 19.39
C MET A 126 -10.89 -10.64 19.15
N ALA A 127 -11.98 -11.01 19.82
CA ALA A 127 -13.25 -10.30 19.73
C ALA A 127 -13.14 -8.86 20.26
N MET A 128 -12.41 -8.64 21.37
CA MET A 128 -12.16 -7.30 21.90
C MET A 128 -11.35 -6.44 20.92
N PHE A 129 -10.25 -6.96 20.37
CA PHE A 129 -9.46 -6.24 19.37
C PHE A 129 -10.25 -5.96 18.10
N PHE A 130 -11.04 -6.93 17.63
CA PHE A 130 -11.93 -6.74 16.48
C PHE A 130 -12.93 -5.60 16.72
N ALA A 131 -13.63 -5.61 17.86
CA ALA A 131 -14.56 -4.54 18.22
C ALA A 131 -13.87 -3.18 18.32
N PHE A 132 -12.68 -3.14 18.91
CA PHE A 132 -11.87 -1.91 19.01
C PHE A 132 -11.50 -1.35 17.63
N TYR A 133 -11.01 -2.19 16.71
CA TYR A 133 -10.68 -1.75 15.35
C TYR A 133 -11.91 -1.32 14.55
N VAL A 134 -13.07 -1.96 14.76
CA VAL A 134 -14.34 -1.55 14.13
C VAL A 134 -14.75 -0.15 14.60
N VAL A 135 -14.67 0.14 15.90
CA VAL A 135 -14.95 1.48 16.44
C VAL A 135 -14.01 2.51 15.82
N LEU A 136 -12.69 2.21 15.78
CA LEU A 136 -11.70 3.10 15.18
C LEU A 136 -11.99 3.38 13.70
N LEU A 137 -12.34 2.36 12.93
CA LEU A 137 -12.70 2.46 11.51
C LEU A 137 -13.93 3.36 11.32
N VAL A 138 -14.99 3.15 12.11
CA VAL A 138 -16.22 3.96 12.05
C VAL A 138 -15.92 5.41 12.39
N THR A 139 -15.17 5.67 13.47
CA THR A 139 -14.77 7.03 13.85
C THR A 139 -13.98 7.70 12.75
N PHE A 140 -13.02 6.99 12.13
CA PHE A 140 -12.25 7.50 10.99
C PHE A 140 -13.16 7.92 9.83
N PHE A 141 -14.11 7.07 9.42
CA PHE A 141 -15.03 7.41 8.33
C PHE A 141 -15.96 8.57 8.67
N VAL A 142 -16.45 8.67 9.91
CA VAL A 142 -17.29 9.78 10.37
C VAL A 142 -16.50 11.10 10.31
N LEU A 143 -15.27 11.10 10.82
CA LEU A 143 -14.40 12.28 10.80
C LEU A 143 -13.98 12.65 9.37
N ALA A 144 -13.54 11.68 8.57
CA ALA A 144 -13.18 11.89 7.17
C ALA A 144 -14.35 12.47 6.37
N ARG A 145 -15.57 11.95 6.56
CA ARG A 145 -16.78 12.49 5.93
C ARG A 145 -17.09 13.91 6.39
N ARG A 146 -16.92 14.20 7.69
CA ARG A 146 -17.14 15.55 8.25
C ARG A 146 -16.15 16.55 7.65
N TRP A 147 -14.89 16.17 7.52
CA TRP A 147 -13.83 17.01 6.95
C TRP A 147 -14.03 17.21 5.44
N LEU A 148 -14.35 16.16 4.68
CA LEU A 148 -14.65 16.28 3.25
C LEU A 148 -15.85 17.20 2.99
N ARG A 149 -16.87 17.20 3.85
CA ARG A 149 -18.06 18.06 3.71
C ARG A 149 -17.79 19.52 4.04
N ASN A 150 -16.87 19.80 4.97
CA ASN A 150 -16.51 21.16 5.33
C ASN A 150 -15.70 21.87 4.23
N GLY A 151 -15.13 21.11 3.29
CA GLY A 151 -14.29 21.63 2.21
C GLY A 151 -12.94 22.16 2.72
N PRO A 152 -11.96 22.41 1.82
CA PRO A 152 -10.76 23.13 2.20
C PRO A 152 -11.14 24.57 2.55
N ASP A 153 -10.77 25.00 3.74
CA ASP A 153 -10.90 26.41 4.13
C ASP A 153 -9.87 27.23 3.35
N LEU A 154 -10.29 27.77 2.21
CA LEU A 154 -9.47 28.61 1.32
C LEU A 154 -9.07 29.93 1.98
N THR A 155 -9.59 30.24 3.17
CA THR A 155 -9.20 31.42 3.97
C THR A 155 -8.16 31.10 5.04
N SER A 156 -7.83 29.83 5.26
CA SER A 156 -6.74 29.44 6.15
C SER A 156 -5.40 29.88 5.56
N VAL A 157 -4.78 30.88 6.20
CA VAL A 157 -3.41 31.28 5.88
C VAL A 157 -2.51 30.07 6.16
N PRO A 158 -1.74 29.57 5.17
CA PRO A 158 -0.80 28.49 5.42
C PRO A 158 0.10 28.92 6.59
N PRO A 159 0.35 28.05 7.59
CA PRO A 159 1.32 28.39 8.62
C PRO A 159 2.61 28.77 7.90
N ALA A 160 3.00 30.04 8.03
CA ALA A 160 4.16 30.58 7.35
C ALA A 160 5.31 29.61 7.63
N ILE A 161 5.80 28.92 6.59
CA ILE A 161 7.03 28.14 6.69
C ILE A 161 8.08 29.17 7.06
N VAL A 162 8.35 29.25 8.36
CA VAL A 162 9.50 29.84 9.01
C VAL A 162 10.12 30.91 8.11
N THR A 163 9.48 32.07 8.03
CA THR A 163 10.09 33.34 7.60
C THR A 163 11.17 33.79 8.59
N ALA A 164 11.76 32.88 9.39
CA ALA A 164 12.94 33.17 10.22
C ALA A 164 14.17 33.52 9.39
N ASN A 165 14.20 33.17 8.09
CA ASN A 165 15.25 33.64 7.18
C ASN A 165 15.05 35.08 6.70
N ALA A 166 13.81 35.61 6.71
CA ALA A 166 13.54 37.00 6.32
C ALA A 166 13.86 37.99 7.45
N ALA A 167 13.59 37.62 8.70
CA ALA A 167 13.95 38.43 9.87
C ALA A 167 15.48 38.50 10.09
N ARG A 168 16.20 37.39 9.82
CA ARG A 168 17.67 37.36 9.94
C ARG A 168 18.38 38.20 8.89
N ALA A 169 17.82 38.32 7.68
CA ALA A 169 18.35 39.17 6.62
C ALA A 169 18.15 40.68 6.88
N ALA A 170 17.09 41.06 7.61
CA ALA A 170 16.83 42.45 7.99
C ALA A 170 17.79 42.94 9.11
N THR A 171 18.14 42.08 10.07
CA THR A 171 19.06 42.45 11.15
C THR A 171 20.51 42.58 10.67
N THR A 172 20.97 41.77 9.73
CA THR A 172 22.35 41.86 9.20
C THR A 172 22.58 43.14 8.37
N LYS A 173 21.55 43.68 7.70
CA LYS A 173 21.66 44.95 6.96
C LYS A 173 21.71 46.20 7.86
N SER A 174 21.24 46.10 9.10
CA SER A 174 21.27 47.23 10.07
C SER A 174 22.64 47.41 10.73
N ILE A 175 23.44 46.35 10.84
CA ILE A 175 24.72 46.37 11.57
C ILE A 175 25.91 46.79 10.68
N SER A 176 25.79 46.70 9.35
CA SER A 176 26.83 47.10 8.39
C SER A 176 26.76 48.58 7.94
N GLY A 177 26.01 49.40 8.68
CA GLY A 177 25.73 50.81 8.36
C GLY A 177 26.40 51.84 9.27
N TYR A 178 27.49 51.47 9.95
CA TYR A 178 28.40 52.38 10.66
C TYR A 178 29.82 52.18 10.14
#